data_AF-A0A8T9Q9E5-F1
#
_entry.id   AF-A0A8T9Q9E5-F1
#
_cell.length_a   1.000
_cell.length_b   1.000
_cell.length_c   1.000
_cell.angle_alpha   90.00
_cell.angle_beta   90.00
_cell.angle_gamma   90.00
#
_symmetry.space_group_name_H-M   'P 1'
#
loop_
_entity.id
_entity.type
_entity.pdbx_description
1 polymer ?
#
loop_
_entity_poly.entity_id
_entity_poly.type
_entity_poly.pdbx_seq_one_letter_code
_entity_poly.pdbx_strand_id
1 'polypeptide(L)'
;MTPFLLLDPSALASYKTAYQKGSAAEAKQVKTLLSKADQALQHGPYTVTSKQRVPPSGDKHDYISQAPYWWPDPSKPDGKPYLQKDGLVNPETKALKDDENLAAMSHDVKDLALGYYFSSNEQYAAHAAKLLRTWFLDPATRMNPNLNFGQGIPGTNDGRSFGIIESRHLVYIPDALALLSGSKSVSPALVKDLKVWYAQYTQWLTTSKIGQEEGQNKNNHGTFHDVQVVDFALFIGNKDLARKTLETHTLPRLPVQFAADGSQPLELARTRPWNYVSMNLQGWLQLAVLAPQAGVDLWHYTSPRAAA
;
A
#
# COMPACT_ATOMS: atom_id res chain seq x y z
N MET A 1 -13.59 -16.40 9.18
CA MET A 1 -12.24 -15.90 9.53
C MET A 1 -11.65 -15.26 8.28
N THR A 2 -11.02 -14.09 8.39
CA THR A 2 -10.35 -13.44 7.25
C THR A 2 -9.10 -14.26 6.89
N PRO A 3 -8.94 -14.73 5.64
CA PRO A 3 -7.73 -15.46 5.25
C PRO A 3 -6.52 -14.50 5.15
N PHE A 4 -5.31 -15.04 5.33
CA PHE A 4 -4.09 -14.34 4.99
C PHE A 4 -3.91 -14.28 3.47
N LEU A 5 -3.48 -13.14 2.97
CA LEU A 5 -3.25 -12.83 1.56
C LEU A 5 -1.76 -12.83 1.22
N LEU A 6 -0.92 -12.14 2.02
CA LEU A 6 0.51 -11.98 1.76
C LEU A 6 1.41 -12.70 2.78
N LEU A 7 0.93 -12.89 4.00
CA LEU A 7 1.63 -13.62 5.05
C LEU A 7 1.43 -15.14 4.92
N ASP A 8 2.51 -15.89 5.15
CA ASP A 8 2.45 -17.35 5.22
C ASP A 8 1.95 -17.81 6.62
N PRO A 9 0.75 -18.41 6.72
CA PRO A 9 0.21 -18.87 7.99
C PRO A 9 1.06 -19.98 8.64
N SER A 10 1.73 -20.81 7.85
CA SER A 10 2.57 -21.90 8.35
C SER A 10 3.84 -21.36 9.00
N ALA A 11 4.47 -20.38 8.35
CA ALA A 11 5.61 -19.65 8.92
C ALA A 11 5.20 -18.95 10.24
N LEU A 12 4.09 -18.20 10.24
CA LEU A 12 3.58 -17.53 11.45
C LEU A 12 3.35 -18.51 12.62
N ALA A 13 2.69 -19.64 12.36
CA ALA A 13 2.41 -20.66 13.37
C ALA A 13 3.71 -21.31 13.89
N SER A 14 4.67 -21.57 13.01
CA SER A 14 5.99 -22.10 13.37
C SER A 14 6.74 -21.14 14.31
N TYR A 15 6.84 -19.86 13.94
CA TYR A 15 7.47 -18.83 14.77
C TYR A 15 6.75 -18.65 16.12
N LYS A 16 5.41 -18.71 16.15
CA LYS A 16 4.64 -18.57 17.39
C LYS A 16 4.90 -19.74 18.33
N THR A 17 4.92 -20.96 17.81
CA THR A 17 5.24 -22.18 18.56
C THR A 17 6.67 -22.12 19.10
N ALA A 18 7.64 -21.73 18.27
CA ALA A 18 9.04 -21.62 18.66
C ALA A 18 9.24 -20.55 19.75
N TYR A 19 8.56 -19.42 19.64
CA TYR A 19 8.57 -18.36 20.66
C TYR A 19 8.01 -18.85 22.01
N GLN A 20 6.88 -19.55 22.00
CA GLN A 20 6.27 -20.12 23.21
C GLN A 20 7.16 -21.17 23.89
N LYS A 21 7.98 -21.89 23.11
CA LYS A 21 8.96 -22.86 23.60
C LYS A 21 10.29 -22.22 24.03
N GLY A 22 10.49 -20.93 23.79
CA GLY A 22 11.71 -20.21 24.15
C GLY A 22 12.91 -20.46 23.22
N SER A 23 12.70 -20.90 21.98
CA SER A 23 13.78 -21.11 21.00
C SER A 23 14.55 -19.80 20.75
N ALA A 24 15.88 -19.82 20.91
CA ALA A 24 16.68 -18.59 21.02
C ALA A 24 16.68 -17.71 19.76
N ALA A 25 16.70 -18.31 18.57
CA ALA A 25 16.68 -17.57 17.30
C ALA A 25 15.31 -16.91 17.12
N GLU A 26 14.24 -17.70 17.01
CA GLU A 26 12.86 -17.27 16.77
C GLU A 26 12.37 -16.29 17.84
N ALA A 27 12.76 -16.50 19.10
CA ALA A 27 12.43 -15.58 20.18
C ALA A 27 13.07 -14.20 19.99
N LYS A 28 14.26 -14.10 19.39
CA LYS A 28 14.89 -12.81 19.08
C LYS A 28 14.12 -12.08 17.97
N GLN A 29 13.68 -12.76 16.90
CA GLN A 29 12.89 -12.11 15.86
C GLN A 29 11.51 -11.69 16.39
N VAL A 30 10.83 -12.55 17.16
CA VAL A 30 9.53 -12.18 17.76
C VAL A 30 9.67 -11.02 18.75
N LYS A 31 10.72 -10.99 19.58
CA LYS A 31 11.00 -9.83 20.46
C LYS A 31 11.21 -8.54 19.68
N THR A 32 11.85 -8.60 18.50
CA THR A 32 11.97 -7.43 17.61
C THR A 32 10.60 -6.95 17.14
N LEU A 33 9.69 -7.87 16.77
CA LEU A 33 8.32 -7.52 16.38
C LEU A 33 7.54 -6.90 17.53
N LEU A 34 7.65 -7.46 18.74
CA LEU A 34 7.02 -6.91 19.95
C LEU A 34 7.54 -5.51 20.27
N SER A 35 8.84 -5.26 20.15
CA SER A 35 9.40 -3.91 20.36
C SER A 35 8.88 -2.88 19.37
N LYS A 36 8.63 -3.27 18.11
CA LYS A 36 7.99 -2.40 17.12
C LYS A 36 6.53 -2.13 17.47
N ALA A 37 5.81 -3.15 17.94
CA ALA A 37 4.43 -2.98 18.42
C ALA A 37 4.37 -2.04 19.63
N ASP A 38 5.31 -2.14 20.56
CA ASP A 38 5.44 -1.23 21.71
C ASP A 38 5.68 0.23 21.27
N GLN A 39 6.49 0.45 20.23
CA GLN A 39 6.70 1.78 19.64
C GLN A 39 5.41 2.30 18.98
N ALA A 40 4.75 1.45 18.18
CA ALA A 40 3.49 1.79 17.50
C ALA A 40 2.36 2.16 18.47
N LEU A 41 2.36 1.66 19.72
CA LEU A 41 1.41 2.09 20.76
C LEU A 41 1.50 3.59 21.10
N GLN A 42 2.67 4.21 20.88
CA GLN A 42 2.91 5.63 21.19
C GLN A 42 2.60 6.56 20.01
N HIS A 43 2.26 5.99 18.86
CA HIS A 43 2.02 6.74 17.63
C HIS A 43 0.54 7.01 17.37
N GLY A 44 0.26 7.94 16.46
CA GLY A 44 -1.10 8.29 16.02
C GLY A 44 -1.99 8.94 17.11
N PRO A 45 -3.31 9.02 16.87
CA PRO A 45 -4.00 8.54 15.68
C PRO A 45 -3.72 9.40 14.44
N TYR A 46 -3.84 8.79 13.27
CA TYR A 46 -3.59 9.42 11.97
C TYR A 46 -4.91 9.81 11.31
N THR A 47 -4.94 10.95 10.60
CA THR A 47 -6.09 11.39 9.81
C THR A 47 -5.65 12.29 8.67
N VAL A 48 -6.41 12.27 7.58
CA VAL A 48 -6.28 13.24 6.49
C VAL A 48 -6.85 14.62 6.85
N THR A 49 -7.72 14.73 7.86
CA THR A 49 -8.47 15.98 8.13
C THR A 49 -7.67 17.02 8.93
N SER A 50 -6.55 16.63 9.54
CA SER A 50 -5.71 17.50 10.38
C SER A 50 -4.80 18.44 9.58
N LYS A 51 -4.72 18.24 8.26
CA LYS A 51 -3.93 19.09 7.36
C LYS A 51 -4.41 20.53 7.36
N GLN A 52 -3.45 21.44 7.21
CA GLN A 52 -3.70 22.88 7.15
C GLN A 52 -4.29 23.28 5.79
N ARG A 53 -3.74 22.72 4.70
CA ARG A 53 -4.21 22.99 3.34
C ARG A 53 -5.46 22.18 3.04
N VAL A 54 -6.51 22.86 2.60
CA VAL A 54 -7.73 22.22 2.09
C VAL A 54 -7.48 21.73 0.66
N PRO A 55 -7.85 20.48 0.32
CA PRO A 55 -7.81 19.99 -1.05
C PRO A 55 -8.60 20.85 -2.03
N PRO A 56 -8.30 20.80 -3.33
CA PRO A 56 -9.01 21.59 -4.35
C PRO A 56 -10.52 21.35 -4.41
N SER A 57 -11.02 20.21 -3.95
CA SER A 57 -12.46 19.93 -3.80
C SER A 57 -13.17 20.79 -2.74
N GLY A 58 -12.42 21.39 -1.82
CA GLY A 58 -12.95 22.04 -0.62
C GLY A 58 -13.22 21.07 0.55
N ASP A 59 -13.03 19.75 0.36
CA ASP A 59 -13.27 18.73 1.37
C ASP A 59 -11.96 18.25 2.02
N LYS A 60 -11.81 18.41 3.35
CA LYS A 60 -10.64 17.94 4.09
C LYS A 60 -10.54 16.41 4.20
N HIS A 61 -11.61 15.68 3.92
CA HIS A 61 -11.60 14.22 3.85
C HIS A 61 -10.92 13.69 2.58
N ASP A 62 -10.72 14.52 1.56
CA ASP A 62 -9.97 14.10 0.38
C ASP A 62 -8.47 14.09 0.69
N TYR A 63 -7.80 13.01 0.27
CA TYR A 63 -6.36 12.86 0.38
C TYR A 63 -5.64 13.85 -0.54
N ILE A 64 -4.61 14.53 -0.04
CA ILE A 64 -3.77 15.44 -0.84
C ILE A 64 -2.29 15.24 -0.54
N SER A 65 -1.50 15.15 -1.60
CA SER A 65 -0.03 15.17 -1.54
C SER A 65 0.55 15.92 -2.73
N GLN A 66 1.85 16.22 -2.67
CA GLN A 66 2.58 16.88 -3.75
C GLN A 66 3.59 15.92 -4.36
N ALA A 67 3.75 15.96 -5.68
CA ALA A 67 4.73 15.13 -6.36
C ALA A 67 6.16 15.41 -5.84
N PRO A 68 6.89 14.38 -5.36
CA PRO A 68 8.10 14.59 -4.55
C PRO A 68 9.27 15.20 -5.33
N TYR A 69 9.34 14.99 -6.64
CA TYR A 69 10.47 15.41 -7.48
C TYR A 69 10.19 16.69 -8.28
N TRP A 70 9.18 17.47 -7.91
CA TRP A 70 8.80 18.70 -8.63
C TRP A 70 9.16 19.92 -7.80
N TRP A 71 9.91 20.85 -8.40
CA TRP A 71 10.50 22.02 -7.73
C TRP A 71 10.08 23.32 -8.42
N PRO A 72 10.02 24.45 -7.69
CA PRO A 72 9.81 25.75 -8.31
C PRO A 72 10.79 26.03 -9.45
N ASP A 73 10.29 26.59 -10.54
CA ASP A 73 11.08 27.07 -11.67
C ASP A 73 11.71 28.43 -11.33
N PRO A 74 13.03 28.53 -11.10
CA PRO A 74 13.67 29.79 -10.73
C PRO A 74 13.64 30.84 -11.85
N SER A 75 13.30 30.46 -13.09
CA SER A 75 13.14 31.40 -14.21
C SER A 75 11.79 32.11 -14.24
N LYS A 76 10.85 31.73 -13.36
CA LYS A 76 9.47 32.25 -13.33
C LYS A 76 9.23 33.10 -12.09
N PRO A 77 8.52 34.24 -12.19
CA PRO A 77 8.28 35.13 -11.05
C PRO A 77 7.56 34.46 -9.87
N ASP A 78 6.69 33.49 -10.14
CA ASP A 78 5.91 32.74 -9.14
C ASP A 78 6.38 31.28 -8.97
N GLY A 79 7.51 30.93 -9.59
CA GLY A 79 8.09 29.60 -9.55
C GLY A 79 7.30 28.52 -10.30
N LYS A 80 6.29 28.86 -11.12
CA LYS A 80 5.39 27.89 -11.75
C LYS A 80 5.41 27.96 -13.30
N PRO A 81 5.09 26.84 -13.99
CA PRO A 81 4.86 25.49 -13.45
C PRO A 81 6.14 24.90 -12.87
N TYR A 82 6.00 24.00 -11.88
CA TYR A 82 7.16 23.35 -11.28
C TYR A 82 7.91 22.49 -12.33
N LEU A 83 9.22 22.31 -12.13
CA LEU A 83 10.09 21.49 -12.96
C LEU A 83 10.44 20.17 -12.26
N GLN A 84 10.49 19.10 -13.04
CA GLN A 84 10.89 17.79 -12.54
C GLN A 84 12.41 17.72 -12.34
N LYS A 85 12.83 17.24 -11.16
CA LYS A 85 14.22 16.91 -10.80
C LYS A 85 14.26 15.51 -10.19
N ASP A 86 14.39 14.50 -11.04
CA ASP A 86 14.30 13.09 -10.63
C ASP A 86 15.27 12.75 -9.48
N GLY A 87 14.78 12.03 -8.47
CA GLY A 87 15.55 11.63 -7.30
C GLY A 87 15.82 12.73 -6.26
N LEU A 88 15.47 13.99 -6.54
CA LEU A 88 15.63 15.11 -5.61
C LEU A 88 14.28 15.47 -4.98
N VAL A 89 14.09 15.10 -3.71
CA VAL A 89 12.83 15.36 -2.99
C VAL A 89 12.71 16.83 -2.61
N ASN A 90 11.66 17.50 -3.09
CA ASN A 90 11.30 18.86 -2.70
C ASN A 90 10.80 18.88 -1.24
N PRO A 91 11.45 19.62 -0.31
CA PRO A 91 11.02 19.67 1.09
C PRO A 91 9.63 20.29 1.30
N GLU A 92 9.10 21.04 0.33
CA GLU A 92 7.71 21.55 0.39
C GLU A 92 6.67 20.45 0.51
N THR A 93 6.98 19.22 0.04
CA THR A 93 6.04 18.11 0.20
C THR A 93 5.72 17.84 1.66
N LYS A 94 6.63 18.13 2.60
CA LYS A 94 6.43 17.94 4.05
C LYS A 94 5.31 18.81 4.65
N ALA A 95 4.86 19.85 3.92
CA ALA A 95 3.72 20.66 4.33
C ALA A 95 2.39 19.91 4.17
N LEU A 96 2.35 18.87 3.32
CA LEU A 96 1.25 17.93 3.15
C LEU A 96 1.67 16.58 3.71
N LYS A 97 0.95 16.07 4.70
CA LYS A 97 1.38 14.90 5.47
C LYS A 97 0.54 13.66 5.20
N ASP A 98 -0.41 13.70 4.27
CA ASP A 98 -1.34 12.59 4.09
C ASP A 98 -0.61 11.32 3.63
N ASP A 99 0.46 11.43 2.83
CA ASP A 99 1.33 10.30 2.43
C ASP A 99 2.11 9.71 3.60
N GLU A 100 2.77 10.55 4.39
CA GLU A 100 3.48 10.15 5.61
C GLU A 100 2.52 9.48 6.59
N ASN A 101 1.35 10.07 6.81
CA ASN A 101 0.34 9.56 7.74
C ASN A 101 -0.27 8.24 7.27
N LEU A 102 -0.57 8.10 5.97
CA LEU A 102 -1.12 6.86 5.39
C LEU A 102 -0.12 5.71 5.51
N ALA A 103 1.13 5.97 5.19
CA ALA A 103 2.21 5.00 5.32
C ALA A 103 2.40 4.62 6.80
N ALA A 104 2.55 5.59 7.69
CA ALA A 104 2.76 5.36 9.12
C ALA A 104 1.58 4.58 9.75
N MET A 105 0.34 4.97 9.46
CA MET A 105 -0.86 4.23 9.89
C MET A 105 -0.83 2.78 9.43
N SER A 106 -0.51 2.52 8.15
CA SER A 106 -0.47 1.17 7.60
C SER A 106 0.63 0.32 8.24
N HIS A 107 1.80 0.93 8.50
CA HIS A 107 2.92 0.29 9.17
C HIS A 107 2.63 -0.04 10.64
N ASP A 108 2.08 0.92 11.39
CA ASP A 108 1.73 0.73 12.79
C ASP A 108 0.64 -0.32 12.96
N VAL A 109 -0.43 -0.31 12.14
CA VAL A 109 -1.47 -1.34 12.18
C VAL A 109 -0.87 -2.74 11.96
N LYS A 110 0.07 -2.89 11.01
CA LYS A 110 0.78 -4.15 10.78
C LYS A 110 1.60 -4.58 12.00
N ASP A 111 2.40 -3.67 12.57
CA ASP A 111 3.29 -3.99 13.68
C ASP A 111 2.48 -4.30 14.96
N LEU A 112 1.41 -3.57 15.24
CA LEU A 112 0.45 -3.85 16.31
C LEU A 112 -0.24 -5.21 16.11
N ALA A 113 -0.66 -5.53 14.89
CA ALA A 113 -1.31 -6.81 14.59
C ALA A 113 -0.37 -8.00 14.80
N LEU A 114 0.89 -7.88 14.38
CA LEU A 114 1.93 -8.88 14.68
C LEU A 114 2.17 -8.98 16.19
N GLY A 115 2.24 -7.83 16.88
CA GLY A 115 2.36 -7.78 18.34
C GLY A 115 1.24 -8.54 19.05
N TYR A 116 -0.01 -8.30 18.64
CA TYR A 116 -1.17 -9.04 19.13
C TYR A 116 -1.06 -10.54 18.83
N TYR A 117 -0.75 -10.92 17.59
CA TYR A 117 -0.69 -12.32 17.20
C TYR A 117 0.30 -13.13 18.05
N PHE A 118 1.48 -12.58 18.36
CA PHE A 118 2.52 -13.29 19.12
C PHE A 118 2.35 -13.21 20.64
N SER A 119 1.68 -12.18 21.18
CA SER A 119 1.57 -11.96 22.63
C SER A 119 0.16 -12.15 23.21
N SER A 120 -0.86 -12.13 22.36
CA SER A 120 -2.28 -11.99 22.75
C SER A 120 -2.57 -10.72 23.57
N ASN A 121 -1.69 -9.72 23.57
CA ASN A 121 -1.89 -8.47 24.30
C ASN A 121 -2.94 -7.59 23.60
N GLU A 122 -4.11 -7.47 24.21
CA GLU A 122 -5.24 -6.69 23.70
C GLU A 122 -4.98 -5.19 23.55
N GLN A 123 -3.96 -4.63 24.21
CA GLN A 123 -3.59 -3.22 24.01
C GLN A 123 -3.19 -2.94 22.55
N TYR A 124 -2.45 -3.86 21.92
CA TYR A 124 -2.07 -3.72 20.53
C TYR A 124 -3.29 -3.74 19.60
N ALA A 125 -4.20 -4.69 19.82
CA ALA A 125 -5.41 -4.81 19.01
C ALA A 125 -6.37 -3.62 19.20
N ALA A 126 -6.50 -3.12 20.42
CA ALA A 126 -7.29 -1.93 20.72
C ALA A 126 -6.73 -0.69 20.01
N HIS A 127 -5.41 -0.51 20.01
CA HIS A 127 -4.78 0.62 19.32
C HIS A 127 -4.89 0.48 17.80
N ALA A 128 -4.66 -0.71 17.24
CA ALA A 128 -4.87 -0.96 15.80
C ALA A 128 -6.32 -0.65 15.38
N ALA A 129 -7.32 -1.09 16.17
CA ALA A 129 -8.71 -0.76 15.92
C ALA A 129 -8.99 0.75 15.95
N LYS A 130 -8.36 1.49 16.88
CA LYS A 130 -8.46 2.96 16.97
C LYS A 130 -7.88 3.62 15.71
N LEU A 131 -6.70 3.21 15.25
CA LEU A 131 -6.08 3.75 14.03
C LEU A 131 -6.97 3.50 12.80
N LEU A 132 -7.48 2.28 12.65
CA LEU A 132 -8.37 1.89 11.56
C LEU A 132 -9.68 2.69 11.56
N ARG A 133 -10.32 2.85 12.73
CA ARG A 133 -11.54 3.66 12.83
C ARG A 133 -11.29 5.10 12.47
N THR A 134 -10.22 5.70 12.99
CA THR A 134 -9.89 7.11 12.74
C THR A 134 -9.63 7.36 11.26
N TRP A 135 -8.84 6.50 10.61
CA TRP A 135 -8.45 6.71 9.22
C TRP A 135 -9.59 6.42 8.22
N PHE A 136 -10.39 5.39 8.45
CA PHE A 136 -11.32 4.90 7.42
C PHE A 136 -12.79 5.18 7.67
N LEU A 137 -13.22 5.27 8.93
CA LEU A 137 -14.64 5.11 9.27
C LEU A 137 -15.25 6.29 10.03
N ASP A 138 -14.51 6.88 10.97
CA ASP A 138 -15.02 7.97 11.80
C ASP A 138 -15.38 9.18 10.91
N PRO A 139 -16.65 9.62 10.89
CA PRO A 139 -17.09 10.73 10.03
C PRO A 139 -16.31 12.02 10.23
N ALA A 140 -15.70 12.25 11.40
CA ALA A 140 -14.93 13.46 11.66
C ALA A 140 -13.51 13.42 11.06
N THR A 141 -12.97 12.22 10.80
CA THR A 141 -11.54 12.05 10.47
C THR A 141 -11.25 11.17 9.27
N ARG A 142 -12.23 10.44 8.75
CA ARG A 142 -12.04 9.44 7.70
C ARG A 142 -11.45 10.01 6.41
N MET A 143 -10.73 9.19 5.67
CA MET A 143 -10.32 9.48 4.31
C MET A 143 -11.43 9.06 3.34
N ASN A 144 -11.77 9.92 2.38
CA ASN A 144 -12.63 9.52 1.26
C ASN A 144 -11.90 8.46 0.41
N PRO A 145 -12.61 7.44 -0.12
CA PRO A 145 -11.98 6.30 -0.80
C PRO A 145 -11.51 6.62 -2.23
N ASN A 146 -10.63 7.61 -2.37
CA ASN A 146 -10.00 8.02 -3.63
C ASN A 146 -8.67 8.77 -3.38
N LEU A 147 -7.80 8.83 -4.39
CA LEU A 147 -6.57 9.64 -4.41
C LEU A 147 -6.64 10.73 -5.52
N ASN A 148 -7.79 11.37 -5.71
CA ASN A 148 -7.98 12.35 -6.79
C ASN A 148 -6.94 13.50 -6.75
N PHE A 149 -6.43 13.84 -5.57
CA PHE A 149 -5.42 14.89 -5.36
C PHE A 149 -4.06 14.36 -4.87
N GLY A 150 -3.79 13.08 -5.16
CA GLY A 150 -2.48 12.47 -4.93
C GLY A 150 -1.43 13.00 -5.91
N GLN A 151 -0.27 13.40 -5.38
CA GLN A 151 0.88 13.93 -6.11
C GLN A 151 0.55 15.04 -7.12
N GLY A 152 -0.25 16.02 -6.70
CA GLY A 152 -0.44 17.24 -7.48
C GLY A 152 0.88 17.95 -7.77
N ILE A 153 0.94 18.67 -8.89
CA ILE A 153 2.09 19.45 -9.31
C ILE A 153 1.68 20.93 -9.40
N PRO A 154 2.20 21.80 -8.52
CA PRO A 154 1.85 23.22 -8.54
C PRO A 154 2.07 23.87 -9.91
N GLY A 155 1.01 24.51 -10.42
CA GLY A 155 0.99 25.13 -11.75
C GLY A 155 0.72 24.18 -12.92
N THR A 156 0.50 22.89 -12.67
CA THR A 156 0.28 21.88 -13.73
C THR A 156 -1.01 21.07 -13.52
N ASN A 157 -1.21 20.47 -12.35
CA ASN A 157 -2.40 19.69 -12.03
C ASN A 157 -2.60 19.55 -10.52
N ASP A 158 -3.83 19.24 -10.12
CA ASP A 158 -4.23 19.07 -8.73
C ASP A 158 -3.99 17.66 -8.18
N GLY A 159 -3.77 16.68 -9.05
CA GLY A 159 -3.47 15.28 -8.76
C GLY A 159 -3.17 14.50 -10.03
N ARG A 160 -2.54 13.33 -9.91
CA ARG A 160 -2.12 12.51 -11.05
C ARG A 160 -2.04 11.03 -10.71
N SER A 161 -2.03 10.18 -11.74
CA SER A 161 -1.99 8.71 -11.60
C SER A 161 -0.90 8.24 -10.64
N PHE A 162 0.31 8.80 -10.76
CA PHE A 162 1.47 8.40 -9.97
C PHE A 162 1.30 8.57 -8.45
N GLY A 163 0.31 9.33 -7.99
CA GLY A 163 -0.03 9.41 -6.56
C GLY A 163 -0.53 8.09 -5.98
N ILE A 164 -1.10 7.20 -6.81
CA ILE A 164 -1.59 5.87 -6.37
C ILE A 164 -0.51 5.00 -5.74
N ILE A 165 0.78 5.26 -6.02
CA ILE A 165 1.87 4.56 -5.36
C ILE A 165 1.93 4.81 -3.84
N GLU A 166 1.35 5.90 -3.35
CA GLU A 166 1.37 6.29 -1.93
C GLU A 166 0.43 5.42 -1.09
N SER A 167 -0.60 4.83 -1.70
CA SER A 167 -1.51 3.89 -1.04
C SER A 167 -1.05 2.43 -1.08
N ARG A 168 0.12 2.11 -1.66
CA ARG A 168 0.61 0.72 -1.79
C ARG A 168 0.72 -0.04 -0.48
N HIS A 169 0.86 0.64 0.66
CA HIS A 169 0.96 0.01 1.98
C HIS A 169 -0.38 -0.43 2.56
N LEU A 170 -1.51 -0.03 1.95
CA LEU A 170 -2.84 -0.48 2.35
C LEU A 170 -3.02 -2.00 2.24
N VAL A 171 -2.18 -2.69 1.47
CA VAL A 171 -2.15 -4.17 1.39
C VAL A 171 -1.73 -4.84 2.70
N TYR A 172 -1.22 -4.09 3.68
CA TYR A 172 -0.92 -4.66 5.00
C TYR A 172 -2.17 -4.87 5.86
N ILE A 173 -3.25 -4.13 5.59
CA ILE A 173 -4.43 -4.12 6.46
C ILE A 173 -5.24 -5.42 6.40
N PRO A 174 -5.48 -6.05 5.22
CA PRO A 174 -6.18 -7.34 5.17
C PRO A 174 -5.56 -8.42 6.07
N ASP A 175 -4.23 -8.56 6.01
CA ASP A 175 -3.49 -9.51 6.85
C ASP A 175 -3.42 -9.09 8.31
N ALA A 176 -3.29 -7.79 8.58
CA ALA A 176 -3.39 -7.28 9.95
C ALA A 176 -4.74 -7.64 10.59
N LEU A 177 -5.85 -7.52 9.85
CA LEU A 177 -7.17 -7.95 10.32
C LEU A 177 -7.27 -9.46 10.53
N ALA A 178 -6.58 -10.27 9.72
CA ALA A 178 -6.48 -11.72 9.92
C ALA A 178 -5.68 -12.07 11.18
N LEU A 179 -4.53 -11.40 11.41
CA LEU A 179 -3.71 -11.54 12.63
C LEU A 179 -4.49 -11.15 13.90
N LEU A 180 -5.33 -10.10 13.81
CA LEU A 180 -6.16 -9.58 14.89
C LEU A 180 -7.44 -10.41 15.14
N SER A 181 -7.66 -11.47 14.37
CA SER A 181 -8.82 -12.34 14.52
C SER A 181 -8.86 -12.96 15.93
N GLY A 182 -9.98 -12.81 16.61
CA GLY A 182 -10.16 -13.26 18.00
C GLY A 182 -9.99 -12.15 19.05
N SER A 183 -9.53 -10.96 18.64
CA SER A 183 -9.50 -9.80 19.54
C SER A 183 -10.91 -9.33 19.86
N LYS A 184 -11.13 -8.93 21.12
CA LYS A 184 -12.37 -8.23 21.53
C LYS A 184 -12.50 -6.83 20.93
N SER A 185 -11.40 -6.25 20.47
CA SER A 185 -11.32 -4.88 19.96
C SER A 185 -11.59 -4.78 18.45
N VAL A 186 -11.34 -5.87 17.71
CA VAL A 186 -11.58 -5.98 16.27
C VAL A 186 -12.84 -6.78 16.00
N SER A 187 -13.99 -6.10 16.09
CA SER A 187 -15.31 -6.70 15.87
C SER A 187 -15.54 -7.09 14.40
N PRO A 188 -16.42 -8.07 14.11
CA PRO A 188 -16.86 -8.36 12.75
C PRO A 188 -17.48 -7.16 12.02
N ALA A 189 -18.15 -6.25 12.75
CA ALA A 189 -18.71 -5.01 12.19
C ALA A 189 -17.60 -4.08 11.67
N LEU A 190 -16.53 -3.86 12.44
CA LEU A 190 -15.35 -3.09 12.00
C LEU A 190 -14.77 -3.66 10.69
N VAL A 191 -14.58 -4.98 10.62
CA VAL A 191 -14.05 -5.63 9.40
C VAL A 191 -15.00 -5.44 8.22
N LYS A 192 -16.31 -5.58 8.44
CA LYS A 192 -17.33 -5.36 7.40
C LYS A 192 -17.28 -3.92 6.87
N ASP A 193 -17.23 -2.92 7.74
CA ASP A 193 -17.22 -1.50 7.34
C ASP A 193 -15.91 -1.14 6.61
N LEU A 194 -14.77 -1.70 7.03
CA LEU A 194 -13.51 -1.57 6.29
C LEU A 194 -13.61 -2.19 4.90
N LYS A 195 -14.22 -3.36 4.75
CA LYS A 195 -14.45 -3.95 3.42
C LYS A 195 -15.33 -3.08 2.52
N VAL A 196 -16.29 -2.34 3.08
CA VAL A 196 -17.08 -1.36 2.31
C VAL A 196 -16.18 -0.24 1.79
N TRP A 197 -15.32 0.33 2.63
CA TRP A 197 -14.36 1.34 2.19
C TRP A 197 -13.41 0.80 1.10
N TYR A 198 -12.85 -0.41 1.29
CA TYR A 198 -11.99 -1.05 0.30
C TYR A 198 -12.73 -1.35 -1.01
N ALA A 199 -14.01 -1.71 -0.96
CA ALA A 199 -14.81 -1.91 -2.18
C ALA A 199 -15.00 -0.60 -2.94
N GLN A 200 -15.30 0.50 -2.25
CA GLN A 200 -15.40 1.83 -2.85
C GLN A 200 -14.06 2.29 -3.44
N TYR A 201 -12.96 2.08 -2.71
CA TYR A 201 -11.62 2.44 -3.16
C TYR A 201 -11.20 1.63 -4.39
N THR A 202 -11.43 0.31 -4.38
CA THR A 202 -11.13 -0.59 -5.51
C THR A 202 -11.95 -0.24 -6.74
N GLN A 203 -13.23 0.10 -6.56
CA GLN A 203 -14.08 0.59 -7.64
C GLN A 203 -13.49 1.88 -8.24
N TRP A 204 -13.14 2.86 -7.40
CA TRP A 204 -12.50 4.09 -7.87
C TRP A 204 -11.16 3.82 -8.57
N LEU A 205 -10.32 2.96 -8.01
CA LEU A 205 -9.01 2.62 -8.55
C LEU A 205 -9.10 2.00 -9.94
N THR A 206 -10.13 1.17 -10.20
CA THR A 206 -10.29 0.48 -11.49
C THR A 206 -11.10 1.24 -12.53
N THR A 207 -11.85 2.27 -12.12
CA THR A 207 -12.77 3.00 -13.03
C THR A 207 -12.49 4.49 -13.17
N SER A 208 -11.75 5.10 -12.26
CA SER A 208 -11.33 6.49 -12.40
C SER A 208 -10.28 6.64 -13.51
N LYS A 209 -10.25 7.83 -14.12
CA LYS A 209 -9.26 8.15 -15.15
C LYS A 209 -7.83 7.96 -14.64
N ILE A 210 -7.49 8.51 -13.47
CA ILE A 210 -6.12 8.42 -12.94
C ILE A 210 -5.78 7.01 -12.46
N GLY A 211 -6.76 6.23 -12.01
CA GLY A 211 -6.60 4.81 -11.71
C GLY A 211 -6.24 3.99 -12.94
N GLN A 212 -6.99 4.16 -14.02
CA GLN A 212 -6.72 3.50 -15.29
C GLN A 212 -5.37 3.93 -15.88
N GLU A 213 -5.02 5.21 -15.83
CA GLU A 213 -3.70 5.71 -16.26
C GLU A 213 -2.56 5.03 -15.48
N GLU A 214 -2.71 4.86 -14.16
CA GLU A 214 -1.71 4.18 -13.35
C GLU A 214 -1.56 2.71 -13.72
N GLY A 215 -2.67 2.01 -13.95
CA GLY A 215 -2.66 0.61 -14.38
C GLY A 215 -2.01 0.40 -15.76
N GLN A 216 -1.95 1.43 -16.61
CA GLN A 216 -1.27 1.39 -17.91
C GLN A 216 0.22 1.76 -17.83
N ASN A 217 0.74 2.17 -16.66
CA ASN A 217 2.16 2.47 -16.52
C ASN A 217 3.00 1.22 -16.77
N LYS A 218 4.09 1.40 -17.53
CA LYS A 218 4.98 0.30 -17.96
C LYS A 218 6.06 -0.02 -16.94
N ASN A 219 6.26 0.83 -15.93
CA ASN A 219 7.26 0.68 -14.87
C ASN A 219 6.60 0.22 -13.55
N ASN A 220 7.34 0.28 -12.45
CA ASN A 220 6.91 -0.11 -11.11
C ASN A 220 5.53 0.43 -10.67
N HIS A 221 5.08 1.57 -11.19
CA HIS A 221 3.74 2.09 -10.90
C HIS A 221 2.63 1.14 -11.37
N GLY A 222 2.75 0.59 -12.58
CA GLY A 222 1.78 -0.41 -13.06
C GLY A 222 1.81 -1.69 -12.21
N THR A 223 2.99 -2.12 -11.75
CA THR A 223 3.13 -3.28 -10.86
C THR A 223 2.38 -3.06 -9.55
N PHE A 224 2.61 -1.93 -8.88
CA PHE A 224 1.96 -1.63 -7.61
C PHE A 224 0.49 -1.23 -7.73
N HIS A 225 0.04 -0.78 -8.91
CA HIS A 225 -1.38 -0.69 -9.21
C HIS A 225 -2.02 -2.08 -9.15
N ASP A 226 -1.46 -3.07 -9.87
CA ASP A 226 -2.01 -4.43 -9.88
C ASP A 226 -1.93 -5.10 -8.51
N VAL A 227 -0.83 -4.91 -7.75
CA VAL A 227 -0.70 -5.41 -6.37
C VAL A 227 -1.91 -4.95 -5.53
N GLN A 228 -2.22 -3.66 -5.59
CA GLN A 228 -3.34 -3.07 -4.85
C GLN A 228 -4.68 -3.63 -5.32
N VAL A 229 -4.95 -3.64 -6.63
CA VAL A 229 -6.23 -4.15 -7.16
C VAL A 229 -6.44 -5.61 -6.78
N VAL A 230 -5.42 -6.47 -6.94
CA VAL A 230 -5.52 -7.91 -6.66
C VAL A 230 -5.72 -8.17 -5.16
N ASP A 231 -4.91 -7.54 -4.31
CA ASP A 231 -5.03 -7.67 -2.84
C ASP A 231 -6.41 -7.21 -2.35
N PHE A 232 -6.85 -6.02 -2.76
CA PHE A 232 -8.11 -5.45 -2.30
C PHE A 232 -9.30 -6.25 -2.83
N ALA A 233 -9.25 -6.70 -4.09
CA ALA A 233 -10.27 -7.56 -4.68
C ALA A 233 -10.40 -8.88 -3.91
N LEU A 234 -9.28 -9.54 -3.55
CA LEU A 234 -9.30 -10.74 -2.72
C LEU A 234 -9.86 -10.45 -1.32
N PHE A 235 -9.46 -9.34 -0.69
CA PHE A 235 -9.94 -8.93 0.64
C PHE A 235 -11.46 -8.73 0.67
N ILE A 236 -12.03 -8.06 -0.33
CA ILE A 236 -13.49 -7.85 -0.42
C ILE A 236 -14.25 -9.06 -0.99
N GLY A 237 -13.54 -10.14 -1.36
CA GLY A 237 -14.12 -11.40 -1.86
C GLY A 237 -14.42 -11.42 -3.36
N ASN A 238 -13.95 -10.45 -4.13
CA ASN A 238 -14.11 -10.36 -5.58
C ASN A 238 -12.96 -11.08 -6.31
N LYS A 239 -12.95 -12.41 -6.28
CA LYS A 239 -11.92 -13.22 -6.93
C LYS A 239 -11.89 -13.06 -8.45
N ASP A 240 -13.02 -12.76 -9.07
CA ASP A 240 -13.11 -12.57 -10.52
C ASP A 240 -12.35 -11.32 -10.96
N LEU A 241 -12.46 -10.21 -10.22
CA LEU A 241 -11.67 -9.01 -10.48
C LEU A 241 -10.17 -9.26 -10.28
N ALA A 242 -9.80 -10.00 -9.21
CA ALA A 242 -8.41 -10.37 -8.97
C ALA A 242 -7.84 -11.19 -10.15
N ARG A 243 -8.53 -12.26 -10.56
CA ARG A 243 -8.15 -13.09 -11.70
C ARG A 243 -8.06 -12.27 -12.99
N LYS A 244 -9.09 -11.48 -13.30
CA LYS A 244 -9.12 -10.65 -14.50
C LYS A 244 -7.94 -9.68 -14.54
N THR A 245 -7.61 -9.03 -13.42
CA THR A 245 -6.46 -8.11 -13.33
C THR A 245 -5.16 -8.85 -13.62
N LEU A 246 -4.96 -10.02 -13.01
CA LEU A 246 -3.78 -10.85 -13.24
C LEU A 246 -3.64 -11.24 -14.71
N GLU A 247 -4.71 -11.75 -15.31
CA GLU A 247 -4.69 -12.25 -16.69
C GLU A 247 -4.54 -11.13 -17.74
N THR A 248 -5.20 -9.99 -17.52
CA THR A 248 -5.31 -8.93 -18.54
C THR A 248 -4.34 -7.76 -18.37
N HIS A 249 -3.81 -7.56 -17.16
CA HIS A 249 -2.84 -6.49 -16.87
C HIS A 249 -1.49 -7.05 -16.38
N THR A 250 -1.48 -7.97 -15.42
CA THR A 250 -0.23 -8.45 -14.81
C THR A 250 0.58 -9.32 -15.76
N LEU A 251 0.03 -10.43 -16.28
CA LEU A 251 0.77 -11.33 -17.17
C LEU A 251 1.32 -10.61 -18.41
N PRO A 252 0.54 -9.75 -19.11
CA PRO A 252 1.07 -8.99 -20.25
C PRO A 252 2.17 -7.98 -19.88
N ARG A 253 2.26 -7.54 -18.63
CA ARG A 253 3.28 -6.57 -18.18
C ARG A 253 4.65 -7.20 -17.96
N LEU A 254 4.74 -8.51 -17.69
CA LEU A 254 6.00 -9.20 -17.44
C LEU A 254 7.04 -8.97 -18.57
N PRO A 255 6.76 -9.24 -19.86
CA PRO A 255 7.71 -9.01 -20.95
C PRO A 255 7.90 -7.52 -21.31
N VAL A 256 7.13 -6.61 -20.71
CA VAL A 256 7.31 -5.16 -20.88
C VAL A 256 8.33 -4.64 -19.86
N GLN A 257 8.35 -5.21 -18.65
CA GLN A 257 9.21 -4.78 -17.56
C GLN A 257 10.52 -5.53 -17.45
N PHE A 258 10.55 -6.81 -17.84
CA PHE A 258 11.75 -7.63 -17.81
C PHE A 258 12.25 -7.92 -19.22
N ALA A 259 13.53 -7.67 -19.45
CA ALA A 259 14.23 -8.18 -20.62
C ALA A 259 14.57 -9.68 -20.46
N ALA A 260 15.04 -10.31 -21.52
CA ALA A 260 15.37 -11.75 -21.53
C ALA A 260 16.47 -12.13 -20.51
N ASP A 261 17.38 -11.20 -20.19
CA ASP A 261 18.43 -11.39 -19.17
C ASP A 261 17.93 -11.13 -17.74
N GLY A 262 16.64 -10.85 -17.54
CA GLY A 262 16.03 -10.53 -16.26
C GLY A 262 16.25 -9.08 -15.81
N SER A 263 16.93 -8.24 -16.59
CA SER A 263 17.08 -6.81 -16.29
C SER A 263 15.73 -6.09 -16.37
N GLN A 264 15.62 -4.96 -15.66
CA GLN A 264 14.41 -4.12 -15.63
C GLN A 264 14.72 -2.75 -16.23
N PRO A 265 14.66 -2.56 -17.56
CA PRO A 265 15.26 -1.39 -18.23
C PRO A 265 14.69 -0.04 -17.77
N LEU A 266 13.37 0.04 -17.55
CA LEU A 266 12.72 1.29 -17.11
C LEU A 266 13.12 1.69 -15.68
N GLU A 267 13.45 0.72 -14.83
CA GLU A 267 13.91 0.96 -13.46
C GLU A 267 15.41 1.28 -13.42
N LEU A 268 16.19 0.59 -14.26
CA LEU A 268 17.63 0.83 -14.40
C LEU A 268 17.95 2.20 -15.00
N ALA A 269 17.04 2.79 -15.77
CA ALA A 269 17.20 4.14 -16.33
C ALA A 269 17.04 5.27 -15.30
N ARG A 270 16.65 4.96 -14.05
CA ARG A 270 16.37 5.96 -13.02
C ARG A 270 17.63 6.42 -12.31
N THR A 271 17.58 7.61 -11.72
CA THR A 271 18.68 8.18 -10.90
C THR A 271 19.05 7.34 -9.67
N ARG A 272 18.14 6.45 -9.22
CA ARG A 272 18.35 5.52 -8.09
C ARG A 272 18.00 4.09 -8.50
N PRO A 273 18.77 3.47 -9.42
CA PRO A 273 18.33 2.28 -10.15
C PRO A 273 18.13 1.08 -9.23
N TRP A 274 19.02 0.84 -8.27
CA TRP A 274 18.91 -0.29 -7.33
C TRP A 274 17.63 -0.25 -6.49
N ASN A 275 17.20 0.95 -6.07
CA ASN A 275 15.98 1.14 -5.30
C ASN A 275 14.75 0.77 -6.15
N TYR A 276 14.69 1.24 -7.39
CA TYR A 276 13.57 0.99 -8.28
C TYR A 276 13.48 -0.48 -8.72
N VAL A 277 14.62 -1.10 -9.06
CA VAL A 277 14.70 -2.54 -9.39
C VAL A 277 14.19 -3.40 -8.22
N SER A 278 14.67 -3.11 -7.00
CA SER A 278 14.30 -3.85 -5.79
C SER A 278 12.82 -3.65 -5.42
N MET A 279 12.33 -2.41 -5.52
CA MET A 279 10.93 -2.07 -5.27
C MET A 279 10.00 -2.76 -6.27
N ASN A 280 10.31 -2.71 -7.56
CA ASN A 280 9.49 -3.35 -8.57
C ASN A 280 9.48 -4.88 -8.40
N LEU A 281 10.63 -5.50 -8.14
CA LEU A 281 10.72 -6.93 -7.86
C LEU A 281 9.88 -7.32 -6.63
N GLN A 282 9.89 -6.50 -5.57
CA GLN A 282 9.01 -6.71 -4.42
C GLN A 282 7.52 -6.75 -4.83
N GLY A 283 7.07 -5.83 -5.69
CA GLY A 283 5.69 -5.82 -6.20
C GLY A 283 5.35 -7.10 -6.99
N TRP A 284 6.27 -7.58 -7.83
CA TRP A 284 6.10 -8.85 -8.55
C TRP A 284 6.02 -10.06 -7.61
N LEU A 285 6.85 -10.11 -6.57
CA LEU A 285 6.78 -11.18 -5.57
C LEU A 285 5.44 -11.15 -4.80
N GLN A 286 4.92 -9.96 -4.46
CA GLN A 286 3.60 -9.82 -3.85
C GLN A 286 2.50 -10.34 -4.78
N LEU A 287 2.53 -9.98 -6.07
CA LEU A 287 1.59 -10.51 -7.06
C LEU A 287 1.68 -12.02 -7.16
N ALA A 288 2.88 -12.60 -7.11
CA ALA A 288 3.07 -14.04 -7.21
C ALA A 288 2.55 -14.80 -5.97
N VAL A 289 2.61 -14.18 -4.79
CA VAL A 289 1.98 -14.71 -3.56
C VAL A 289 0.44 -14.63 -3.63
N LEU A 290 -0.11 -13.55 -4.20
CA LEU A 290 -1.55 -13.35 -4.31
C LEU A 290 -2.20 -14.20 -5.41
N ALA A 291 -1.52 -14.38 -6.55
CA ALA A 291 -2.10 -14.95 -7.78
C ALA A 291 -2.73 -16.34 -7.61
N PRO A 292 -2.13 -17.29 -6.86
CA PRO A 292 -2.74 -18.61 -6.65
C PRO A 292 -4.11 -18.56 -5.97
N GLN A 293 -4.39 -17.54 -5.16
CA GLN A 293 -5.69 -17.38 -4.48
C GLN A 293 -6.84 -17.02 -5.46
N ALA A 294 -6.48 -16.50 -6.63
CA ALA A 294 -7.36 -16.28 -7.77
C ALA A 294 -7.26 -17.40 -8.84
N GLY A 295 -6.43 -18.42 -8.60
CA GLY A 295 -6.25 -19.55 -9.52
C GLY A 295 -5.31 -19.26 -10.70
N VAL A 296 -4.39 -18.31 -10.55
CA VAL A 296 -3.37 -17.99 -11.56
C VAL A 296 -1.99 -18.36 -11.00
N ASP A 297 -1.18 -19.09 -11.78
CA ASP A 297 0.21 -19.39 -11.43
C ASP A 297 1.15 -18.35 -12.06
N LEU A 298 1.55 -17.36 -11.26
CA LEU A 298 2.51 -16.35 -11.70
C LEU A 298 3.97 -16.75 -11.44
N TRP A 299 4.23 -17.65 -10.48
CA TRP A 299 5.60 -18.09 -10.16
C TRP A 299 6.26 -18.83 -11.32
N HIS A 300 5.48 -19.61 -12.06
CA HIS A 300 5.96 -20.41 -13.18
C HIS A 300 5.55 -19.86 -14.55
N TYR A 301 4.97 -18.66 -14.60
CA TYR A 301 4.57 -18.06 -15.88
C TYR A 301 5.79 -17.63 -16.69
N THR A 302 5.87 -18.13 -17.92
CA THR A 302 6.85 -17.70 -18.92
C THR A 302 6.12 -17.02 -20.06
N SER A 303 6.48 -15.76 -20.34
CA SER A 303 5.92 -15.04 -21.49
C SER A 303 6.34 -15.70 -22.81
N PRO A 304 5.44 -15.81 -23.80
CA PRO A 304 5.77 -16.33 -25.13
C PRO A 304 6.91 -15.56 -25.83
N ARG A 305 7.20 -14.31 -25.42
CA ARG A 305 8.30 -13.50 -25.97
C ARG A 305 9.67 -13.77 -25.34
N ALA A 306 9.74 -14.51 -24.23
CA ALA A 306 11.00 -14.85 -23.57
C ALA A 306 11.72 -16.06 -24.21
N ALA A 307 11.15 -16.65 -25.26
CA ALA A 307 11.81 -17.66 -26.09
C ALA A 307 12.41 -17.01 -27.34
N ALA A 308 13.57 -16.34 -27.19
CA ALA A 308 14.50 -16.04 -28.26
C ALA A 308 15.92 -15.95 -27.70
#